data_AF-A0A329RUM6-F1
#
_entry.id   AF-A0A329RUM6-F1
#
_cell.length_a   1.000
_cell.length_b   1.000
_cell.length_c   1.000
_cell.angle_alpha   90.00
_cell.angle_beta   90.00
_cell.angle_gamma   90.00
#
_symmetry.space_group_name_H-M   'P 1'
#
loop_
_entity.id
_entity.type
_entity.pdbx_description
1 polymer ?
#
loop_
_entity_poly.entity_id
_entity_poly.type
_entity_poly.pdbx_seq_one_letter_code
_entity_poly.pdbx_strand_id
1 'polypeptide(L)'
;MRKVFDAVKFTLDTLEISISEQLGHITVRDDYDVVGADSFICNYRLASGIDSGVTTELNAVPDDLHPYHPHECVRKVLNGTVVLIAVPRRRNDSPDKSVKEVSKKESPAEVEDRLEDTDGEIVMMRNFFVKTCRPEFEVSEIVTQELRDNITWWGDVVLQAIKRIIYA
;
A
#
# COMPACT_ATOMS: atom_id res chain seq x y z
N MET A 1 4.88 -16.73 -0.84
CA MET A 1 3.93 -15.59 -0.84
C MET A 1 3.96 -14.74 0.43
N ARG A 2 4.03 -15.36 1.62
CA ARG A 2 4.02 -14.71 2.94
C ARG A 2 4.98 -13.50 3.05
N LYS A 3 6.27 -13.67 2.72
CA LYS A 3 7.28 -12.60 2.78
C LYS A 3 6.87 -11.31 2.05
N VAL A 4 6.28 -11.42 0.85
CA VAL A 4 5.88 -10.24 0.07
C VAL A 4 4.64 -9.59 0.68
N PHE A 5 3.68 -10.39 1.13
CA PHE A 5 2.51 -9.89 1.84
C PHE A 5 2.92 -9.14 3.12
N ASP A 6 3.80 -9.72 3.93
CA ASP A 6 4.30 -9.09 5.16
C ASP A 6 5.07 -7.81 4.87
N ALA A 7 5.87 -7.77 3.79
CA ALA A 7 6.57 -6.57 3.36
C ALA A 7 5.61 -5.44 2.93
N VAL A 8 4.54 -5.77 2.19
CA VAL A 8 3.48 -4.82 1.81
C VAL A 8 2.77 -4.32 3.06
N LYS A 9 2.36 -5.23 3.94
CA LYS A 9 1.67 -4.92 5.20
C LYS A 9 2.50 -3.95 6.04
N PHE A 10 3.76 -4.31 6.32
CA PHE A 10 4.68 -3.49 7.09
C PHE A 10 4.88 -2.11 6.46
N THR A 11 5.10 -2.05 5.15
CA THR A 11 5.26 -0.78 4.43
C THR A 11 4.05 0.13 4.59
N LEU A 12 2.83 -0.43 4.50
CA LEU A 12 1.61 0.33 4.67
C LEU A 12 1.37 0.74 6.13
N ASP A 13 1.81 -0.05 7.10
CA ASP A 13 1.73 0.27 8.53
C ASP A 13 2.72 1.36 8.95
N THR A 14 3.83 1.52 8.24
CA THR A 14 4.88 2.52 8.53
C THR A 14 5.05 3.55 7.42
N LEU A 15 3.96 3.83 6.70
CA LEU A 15 4.00 4.65 5.49
C LEU A 15 4.42 6.10 5.78
N GLU A 16 3.98 6.66 6.90
CA GLU A 16 4.32 8.01 7.36
C GLU A 16 5.83 8.20 7.58
N ILE A 17 6.51 7.19 8.13
CA ILE A 17 7.96 7.20 8.31
C ILE A 17 8.63 7.17 6.94
N SER A 18 8.18 6.25 6.07
CA SER A 18 8.78 6.08 4.74
C SER A 18 8.65 7.35 3.89
N ILE A 19 7.50 8.03 3.93
CA ILE A 19 7.27 9.31 3.25
C ILE A 19 8.17 10.38 3.85
N SER A 20 8.21 10.49 5.18
CA SER A 20 8.97 11.54 5.85
C SER A 20 10.47 11.43 5.59
N GLU A 21 11.02 10.23 5.69
CA GLU A 21 12.45 9.98 5.50
C GLU A 21 12.89 10.15 4.03
N GLN A 22 12.07 9.73 3.08
CA GLN A 22 12.47 9.72 1.66
C GLN A 22 12.20 11.04 0.96
N LEU A 23 11.18 11.80 1.39
CA LEU A 23 10.82 13.08 0.78
C LEU A 23 11.22 14.29 1.61
N GLY A 24 11.70 14.10 2.85
CA GLY A 24 12.08 15.19 3.75
C GLY A 24 10.90 15.94 4.37
N HIS A 25 9.67 15.53 4.06
CA HIS A 25 8.46 16.10 4.64
C HIS A 25 8.26 15.63 6.08
N ILE A 26 7.50 16.37 6.89
CA ILE A 26 7.01 15.86 8.17
C ILE A 26 5.61 15.29 7.92
N THR A 27 5.50 13.97 7.94
CA THR A 27 4.22 13.26 7.83
C THR A 27 3.86 12.64 9.17
N VAL A 28 2.64 12.90 9.63
CA VAL A 28 2.06 12.29 10.84
C VAL A 28 0.91 11.36 10.44
N ARG A 29 0.69 10.34 11.26
CA ARG A 29 -0.35 9.33 11.06
C ARG A 29 -1.28 9.27 12.25
N ASP A 30 -2.57 9.25 11.97
CA ASP A 30 -3.61 8.93 12.94
C ASP A 30 -4.24 7.60 12.55
N ASP A 31 -4.10 6.57 13.39
CA ASP A 31 -4.73 5.26 13.20
C ASP A 31 -6.11 5.21 13.86
N TYR A 32 -7.05 4.56 13.18
CA TYR A 32 -8.40 4.29 13.64
C TYR A 32 -8.62 2.78 13.78
N ASP A 33 -9.63 2.39 14.57
CA ASP A 33 -9.87 1.01 15.00
C ASP A 33 -9.76 -0.03 13.88
N VAL A 34 -9.05 -1.12 14.20
CA VAL A 34 -8.84 -2.29 13.36
C VAL A 34 -9.93 -3.32 13.66
N VAL A 35 -10.61 -3.82 12.61
CA VAL A 35 -11.66 -4.84 12.78
C VAL A 35 -11.01 -6.22 12.97
N GLY A 36 -10.82 -6.62 14.24
CA GLY A 36 -10.38 -7.97 14.61
C GLY A 36 -8.89 -8.25 14.35
N ALA A 37 -8.32 -9.16 15.15
CA ALA A 37 -6.88 -9.46 15.13
C ALA A 37 -6.38 -10.15 13.84
N ASP A 38 -7.29 -10.81 13.10
CA ASP A 38 -6.93 -11.69 11.98
C ASP A 38 -7.12 -11.02 10.61
N SER A 39 -7.59 -9.76 10.56
CA SER A 39 -7.82 -9.05 9.29
C SER A 39 -6.94 -7.81 9.17
N PHE A 40 -6.33 -7.62 7.99
CA PHE A 40 -5.59 -6.40 7.69
C PHE A 40 -6.53 -5.32 7.16
N ILE A 41 -7.30 -4.72 8.08
CA ILE A 41 -8.16 -3.57 7.80
C ILE A 41 -7.61 -2.39 8.58
N CYS A 42 -6.88 -1.50 7.90
CA CYS A 42 -6.37 -0.26 8.50
C CYS A 42 -7.16 0.93 7.96
N ASN A 43 -7.64 1.76 8.87
CA ASN A 43 -8.22 3.05 8.58
C ASN A 43 -7.25 4.07 9.18
N TYR A 44 -6.63 4.91 8.35
CA TYR A 44 -5.70 5.91 8.84
C TYR A 44 -5.82 7.21 8.07
N ARG A 45 -5.38 8.29 8.71
CA ARG A 45 -5.16 9.59 8.10
C ARG A 45 -3.66 9.87 8.10
N LEU A 46 -3.14 10.34 6.98
CA LEU A 46 -1.80 10.92 6.90
C LEU A 46 -1.91 12.42 6.70
N ALA A 47 -1.24 13.21 7.52
CA ALA A 47 -1.11 14.64 7.30
C ALA A 47 0.36 14.99 7.08
N SER A 48 0.66 15.68 5.99
CA SER A 48 2.01 16.06 5.59
C SER A 48 2.06 17.56 5.32
N GLY A 49 3.04 18.24 5.93
CA GLY A 49 3.48 19.55 5.45
C GLY A 49 4.36 19.37 4.22
N ILE A 50 4.06 20.06 3.12
CA ILE A 50 4.93 20.12 1.93
C ILE A 50 5.75 21.42 1.93
N ASP A 51 6.78 21.51 1.10
CA ASP A 51 7.77 22.61 1.12
C ASP A 51 7.16 23.98 0.88
N SER A 52 6.03 24.05 0.15
CA SER A 52 5.26 25.28 -0.03
C SER A 52 4.54 25.79 1.24
N GLY A 53 4.61 25.06 2.35
CA GLY A 53 3.93 25.38 3.61
C GLY A 53 2.44 25.02 3.63
N VAL A 54 1.91 24.48 2.53
CA VAL A 54 0.54 23.96 2.48
C VAL A 54 0.47 22.63 3.22
N THR A 55 -0.54 22.46 4.05
CA THR A 55 -0.82 21.16 4.69
C THR A 55 -1.66 20.32 3.74
N THR A 56 -1.17 19.11 3.44
CA THR A 56 -1.90 18.11 2.66
C THR A 56 -2.31 16.95 3.56
N GLU A 57 -3.56 16.56 3.49
CA GLU A 57 -4.06 15.39 4.19
C GLU A 57 -4.43 14.30 3.20
N LEU A 58 -3.96 13.08 3.41
CA LEU A 58 -4.47 11.88 2.77
C LEU A 58 -5.41 11.18 3.74
N ASN A 59 -6.69 11.11 3.38
CA ASN A 59 -7.70 10.51 4.24
C ASN A 59 -8.18 9.17 3.67
N ALA A 60 -8.13 8.11 4.48
CA ALA A 60 -8.81 6.84 4.23
C ALA A 60 -10.01 6.61 5.17
N VAL A 61 -10.38 7.59 6.00
CA VAL A 61 -11.53 7.51 6.92
C VAL A 61 -12.73 8.35 6.46
N PRO A 62 -13.97 7.99 6.85
CA PRO A 62 -15.16 8.78 6.55
C PRO A 62 -15.07 10.20 7.12
N ASP A 63 -15.59 11.18 6.38
CA ASP A 63 -15.59 12.60 6.79
C ASP A 63 -16.35 12.84 8.12
N ASP A 64 -17.34 12.02 8.47
CA ASP A 64 -18.07 12.13 9.75
C ASP A 64 -17.15 11.92 10.96
N LEU A 65 -16.10 11.10 10.80
CA LEU A 65 -15.13 10.80 11.86
C LEU A 65 -14.01 11.85 11.90
N HIS A 66 -13.69 12.42 10.74
CA HIS A 66 -12.69 13.47 10.61
C HIS A 66 -13.14 14.53 9.60
N PRO A 67 -13.89 15.56 10.06
CA PRO A 67 -14.44 16.58 9.18
C PRO A 67 -13.37 17.26 8.33
N TYR A 68 -13.72 17.61 7.10
CA TYR A 68 -12.83 18.37 6.23
C TYR A 68 -12.86 19.85 6.58
N HIS A 69 -11.68 20.44 6.78
CA HIS A 69 -11.49 21.85 7.05
C HIS A 69 -10.87 22.54 5.81
N PRO A 70 -11.68 22.94 4.80
CA PRO A 70 -11.18 23.41 3.51
C PRO A 70 -10.42 24.75 3.57
N HIS A 71 -10.51 25.48 4.67
CA HIS A 71 -9.75 26.70 4.92
C HIS A 71 -8.34 26.45 5.48
N GLU A 72 -8.08 25.25 5.98
CA GLU A 72 -6.85 24.92 6.72
C GLU A 72 -5.91 24.04 5.90
N CYS A 73 -6.45 23.10 5.12
CA CYS A 73 -5.65 22.12 4.40
C CYS A 73 -6.26 21.73 3.05
N VAL A 74 -5.43 21.11 2.21
CA VAL A 74 -5.89 20.41 1.00
C VAL A 74 -6.05 18.93 1.32
N ARG A 75 -7.30 18.44 1.29
CA ARG A 75 -7.57 17.00 1.47
C ARG A 75 -7.46 16.25 0.16
N LYS A 76 -6.83 15.08 0.20
CA LYS A 76 -6.80 14.06 -0.83
C LYS A 76 -7.48 12.81 -0.29
N VAL A 77 -8.37 12.23 -1.09
CA VAL A 77 -9.02 10.96 -0.78
C VAL A 77 -8.40 9.90 -1.67
N LEU A 78 -7.83 8.86 -1.05
CA LEU A 78 -7.21 7.73 -1.73
C LEU A 78 -8.17 6.54 -1.74
N ASN A 79 -8.41 5.99 -2.93
CA ASN A 79 -8.99 4.66 -3.08
C ASN A 79 -7.98 3.80 -3.81
N GLY A 80 -7.58 2.68 -3.22
CA GLY A 80 -6.52 1.86 -3.79
C GLY A 80 -6.73 0.38 -3.57
N THR A 81 -6.07 -0.42 -4.41
CA THR A 81 -6.02 -1.86 -4.26
C THR A 81 -4.66 -2.37 -4.70
N VAL A 82 -4.06 -3.20 -3.86
CA VAL A 82 -2.86 -3.98 -4.17
C VAL A 82 -3.27 -5.43 -4.29
N VAL A 83 -2.92 -6.07 -5.41
CA VAL A 83 -3.21 -7.48 -5.68
C VAL A 83 -1.87 -8.21 -5.83
N LEU A 84 -1.69 -9.27 -5.05
CA LEU A 84 -0.53 -10.16 -5.13
C LEU A 84 -0.95 -11.47 -5.80
N ILE A 85 -0.29 -11.82 -6.89
CA ILE A 85 -0.53 -13.06 -7.64
C ILE A 85 0.73 -13.91 -7.59
N ALA A 86 0.60 -15.13 -7.05
CA ALA A 86 1.64 -16.14 -7.15
C ALA A 86 1.61 -16.75 -8.56
N VAL A 87 2.72 -16.65 -9.28
CA VAL A 87 2.91 -17.27 -10.59
C VAL A 87 3.85 -18.45 -10.42
N PRO A 88 3.38 -19.69 -10.65
CA PRO A 88 4.25 -20.85 -10.63
C PRO A 88 5.32 -20.70 -11.70
N ARG A 89 6.59 -20.91 -11.33
CA ARG A 89 7.64 -21.04 -12.33
C ARG A 89 7.35 -22.27 -13.18
N ARG A 90 7.24 -22.11 -14.50
CA ARG A 90 7.28 -23.25 -15.41
C ARG A 90 8.67 -23.87 -15.31
N ARG A 91 8.79 -24.99 -14.59
CA ARG A 91 9.90 -25.91 -14.85
C ARG A 91 9.74 -26.38 -16.30
N ASN A 92 10.78 -26.18 -17.10
CA ASN A 92 10.96 -26.94 -18.33
C ASN A 92 11.34 -28.38 -17.94
N ASP A 93 10.42 -29.11 -17.32
CA ASP A 93 10.60 -30.53 -17.09
C ASP A 93 10.29 -31.25 -18.41
N SER A 94 11.31 -31.88 -18.98
CA SER A 94 11.13 -32.85 -20.07
C SER A 94 10.10 -33.89 -19.65
N PRO A 95 9.26 -34.41 -20.57
CA PRO A 95 8.16 -35.29 -20.21
C PRO A 95 8.73 -36.65 -19.83
N ASP A 96 8.94 -36.90 -18.54
CA ASP A 96 9.06 -38.25 -18.04
C ASP A 96 7.78 -38.69 -17.34
N LYS A 97 7.28 -39.83 -17.81
CA LYS A 97 5.98 -40.38 -17.49
C LYS A 97 6.06 -41.09 -16.15
N SER A 98 5.30 -40.66 -15.16
CA SER A 98 4.60 -41.62 -14.29
C SER A 98 3.40 -40.98 -13.61
N VAL A 99 2.23 -41.37 -14.11
CA VAL A 99 0.93 -41.15 -13.50
C VAL A 99 0.88 -41.94 -12.19
N LYS A 100 0.64 -41.25 -11.06
CA LYS A 100 -0.12 -41.81 -9.93
C LYS A 100 -1.00 -40.71 -9.34
N GLU A 101 -2.27 -40.71 -9.76
CA GLU A 101 -3.35 -40.05 -9.04
C GLU A 101 -3.50 -40.66 -7.65
N VAL A 102 -3.41 -39.84 -6.61
CA VAL A 102 -4.13 -40.06 -5.35
C VAL A 102 -4.78 -38.74 -4.96
N SER A 103 -6.10 -38.70 -5.14
CA SER A 103 -6.96 -37.62 -4.66
C SER A 103 -6.98 -37.66 -3.13
N LYS A 104 -6.16 -36.82 -2.49
CA LYS A 104 -6.25 -36.53 -1.06
C LYS A 104 -6.81 -35.11 -0.94
N LYS A 105 -7.95 -34.95 -0.26
CA LYS A 105 -8.44 -33.61 0.11
C LYS A 105 -7.41 -32.99 1.03
N GLU A 106 -6.69 -32.00 0.53
CA GLU A 106 -5.67 -31.26 1.27
C GLU A 106 -6.36 -30.47 2.39
N SER A 107 -5.80 -30.56 3.59
CA SER A 107 -6.27 -29.80 4.74
C SER A 107 -5.86 -28.32 4.61
N PRO A 108 -6.58 -27.37 5.23
CA PRO A 108 -6.23 -25.95 5.15
C PRO A 108 -4.79 -25.62 5.56
N ALA A 109 -4.24 -26.38 6.53
CA ALA A 109 -2.86 -26.24 6.97
C ALA A 109 -1.84 -26.69 5.91
N GLU A 110 -2.14 -27.73 5.13
CA GLU A 110 -1.28 -28.19 4.02
C GLU A 110 -1.30 -27.20 2.83
N VAL A 111 -2.38 -26.43 2.68
CA VAL A 111 -2.47 -25.35 1.67
C VAL A 111 -1.66 -24.12 2.10
N GLU A 112 -1.67 -23.76 3.38
CA GLU A 112 -0.83 -22.68 3.92
C GLU A 112 0.67 -23.04 3.80
N ASP A 113 1.07 -24.25 4.17
CA ASP A 113 2.45 -24.75 4.09
C ASP A 113 2.98 -24.74 2.64
N ARG A 114 2.14 -25.06 1.65
CA ARG A 114 2.49 -24.95 0.22
C ARG A 114 2.69 -23.52 -0.29
N LEU A 115 2.09 -22.53 0.37
CA LEU A 115 2.29 -21.10 0.07
C LEU A 115 3.58 -20.56 0.72
N GLU A 116 4.17 -21.31 1.67
CA GLU A 116 5.47 -21.02 2.28
C GLU A 116 6.63 -21.43 1.37
N ASP A 117 6.53 -22.57 0.67
CA ASP A 117 7.65 -23.16 -0.12
C ASP A 117 7.55 -22.98 -1.65
N THR A 118 6.79 -22.00 -2.13
CA THR A 118 6.74 -21.71 -3.56
C THR A 118 7.88 -20.76 -3.95
N ASP A 119 8.96 -21.33 -4.49
CA ASP A 119 9.95 -20.64 -5.36
C ASP A 119 9.27 -20.23 -6.69
N GLY A 120 8.27 -19.35 -6.56
CA GLY A 120 7.44 -18.82 -7.62
C GLY A 120 7.65 -17.31 -7.74
N GLU A 121 7.35 -16.78 -8.93
CA GLU A 121 7.40 -15.35 -9.16
C GLU A 121 6.14 -14.71 -8.57
N ILE A 122 6.29 -13.59 -7.87
CA ILE A 122 5.16 -12.86 -7.29
C ILE A 122 4.95 -11.59 -8.10
N VAL A 123 3.78 -11.50 -8.72
CA VAL A 123 3.36 -10.30 -9.45
C VAL A 123 2.52 -9.44 -8.51
N MET A 124 3.02 -8.24 -8.22
CA MET A 124 2.26 -7.22 -7.49
C MET A 124 1.65 -6.24 -8.49
N MET A 125 0.31 -6.17 -8.52
CA MET A 125 -0.43 -5.12 -9.21
C MET A 125 -0.90 -4.09 -8.19
N ARG A 126 -0.79 -2.80 -8.51
CA ARG A 126 -1.25 -1.71 -7.64
C ARG A 126 -2.06 -0.73 -8.47
N ASN A 127 -3.26 -0.40 -7.99
CA ASN A 127 -4.13 0.60 -8.61
C ASN A 127 -4.54 1.59 -7.53
N PHE A 128 -4.34 2.88 -7.80
CA PHE A 128 -4.70 3.95 -6.89
C PHE A 128 -5.42 5.06 -7.65
N PHE A 129 -6.56 5.47 -7.13
CA PHE A 129 -7.32 6.62 -7.57
C PHE A 129 -7.31 7.66 -6.45
N VAL A 130 -6.87 8.87 -6.78
CA VAL A 130 -6.73 9.96 -5.81
C VAL A 130 -7.62 11.11 -6.26
N LYS A 131 -8.49 11.58 -5.35
CA LYS A 131 -9.29 12.79 -5.55
C LYS A 131 -8.74 13.89 -4.66
N THR A 132 -8.31 15.00 -5.26
CA THR A 132 -7.98 16.22 -4.53
C THR A 132 -9.24 17.04 -4.30
N CYS A 133 -9.59 17.27 -3.05
CA CYS A 133 -10.69 18.14 -2.65
C CYS A 133 -10.34 19.60 -2.91
N ARG A 134 -11.33 20.40 -3.30
CA ARG A 134 -11.12 21.83 -3.54
C ARG A 134 -10.97 22.55 -2.19
N PRO A 135 -9.91 23.33 -1.96
CA PRO A 135 -9.78 24.19 -0.79
C PRO A 135 -10.56 25.50 -0.97
N GLU A 136 -10.79 26.21 0.13
CA GLU A 136 -11.43 27.53 0.19
C GLU A 136 -10.42 28.69 0.26
N PHE A 137 -9.15 28.41 -0.01
CA PHE A 137 -8.07 29.38 -0.19
C PHE A 137 -7.45 29.24 -1.59
N GLU A 138 -6.78 30.29 -2.06
CA GLU A 138 -6.08 30.25 -3.34
C GLU A 138 -4.84 29.35 -3.27
N VAL A 139 -4.74 28.42 -4.21
CA VAL A 139 -3.57 27.57 -4.41
C VAL A 139 -2.95 27.94 -5.74
N SER A 140 -1.66 28.31 -5.72
CA SER A 140 -0.95 28.65 -6.94
C SER A 140 -0.81 27.42 -7.85
N GLU A 141 -0.59 27.65 -9.14
CA GLU A 141 -0.40 26.56 -10.11
C GLU A 141 0.83 25.71 -9.77
N ILE A 142 1.90 26.34 -9.26
CA ILE A 142 3.12 25.67 -8.81
C ILE A 142 2.81 24.70 -7.66
N VAL A 143 2.07 25.17 -6.65
CA VAL A 143 1.67 24.32 -5.50
C VAL A 143 0.72 23.22 -5.95
N THR A 144 -0.16 23.50 -6.91
CA THR A 144 -1.06 22.49 -7.49
C THR A 144 -0.26 21.38 -8.21
N GLN A 145 0.82 21.75 -8.90
CA GLN A 145 1.71 20.79 -9.54
C GLN A 145 2.49 19.97 -8.51
N GLU A 146 3.05 20.63 -7.49
CA GLU A 146 3.72 19.97 -6.35
C GLU A 146 2.81 18.94 -5.69
N LEU A 147 1.53 19.30 -5.46
CA LEU A 147 0.54 18.38 -4.92
C LEU A 147 0.33 17.14 -5.81
N ARG A 148 0.36 17.29 -7.14
CA ARG A 148 0.23 16.14 -8.07
C ARG A 148 1.49 15.28 -8.11
N ASP A 149 2.66 15.89 -8.06
CA ASP A 149 3.93 15.16 -8.11
C ASP A 149 4.16 14.39 -6.81
N ASN A 150 3.82 15.00 -5.67
CA ASN A 150 3.91 14.41 -4.34
C ASN A 150 3.16 13.06 -4.25
N ILE A 151 1.93 12.97 -4.76
CA ILE A 151 1.19 11.70 -4.70
C ILE A 151 1.80 10.62 -5.61
N THR A 152 2.42 11.03 -6.72
CA THR A 152 3.15 10.11 -7.60
C THR A 152 4.37 9.54 -6.89
N TRP A 153 5.14 10.39 -6.20
CA TRP A 153 6.30 10.00 -5.41
C TRP A 153 5.95 9.07 -4.26
N TRP A 154 4.79 9.24 -3.61
CA TRP A 154 4.36 8.32 -2.53
C TRP A 154 4.23 6.88 -3.03
N GLY A 155 3.76 6.69 -4.27
CA GLY A 155 3.70 5.38 -4.90
C GLY A 155 5.09 4.75 -5.11
N ASP A 156 6.10 5.56 -5.41
CA ASP A 156 7.48 5.11 -5.55
C ASP A 156 8.12 4.81 -4.19
N VAL A 157 7.86 5.63 -3.17
CA VAL A 157 8.27 5.40 -1.77
C VAL A 157 7.79 4.04 -1.28
N VAL A 158 6.50 3.72 -1.50
CA VAL A 158 5.91 2.41 -1.15
C VAL A 158 6.65 1.28 -1.87
N LEU A 159 6.87 1.41 -3.18
CA LEU A 159 7.55 0.38 -3.96
C LEU A 159 9.00 0.16 -3.48
N GLN A 160 9.71 1.24 -3.19
CA GLN A 160 11.09 1.18 -2.71
C GLN A 160 11.18 0.53 -1.33
N ALA A 161 10.29 0.88 -0.40
CA ALA A 161 10.22 0.28 0.93
C ALA A 161 9.97 -1.24 0.84
N ILE A 162 9.00 -1.67 0.04
CA ILE A 162 8.73 -3.10 -0.20
C ILE A 162 9.96 -3.81 -0.77
N LYS A 163 10.60 -3.24 -1.79
CA LYS A 163 11.81 -3.82 -2.40
C LYS A 163 12.94 -3.96 -1.38
N ARG A 164 13.16 -2.95 -0.53
CA ARG A 164 14.18 -3.01 0.54
C ARG A 164 13.92 -4.16 1.49
N ILE A 165 12.67 -4.41 1.90
CA ILE A 165 12.33 -5.52 2.80
C ILE A 165 12.48 -6.88 2.11
N ILE A 166 12.07 -6.98 0.83
CA ILE A 166 12.15 -8.26 0.08
C ILE A 166 13.59 -8.67 -0.20
N TYR A 167 14.45 -7.70 -0.53
CA TYR A 167 15.85 -7.92 -0.93
C TYR A 167 16.88 -7.58 0.14
N ALA A 168 16.44 -7.30 1.38
CA ALA A 168 17.31 -7.19 2.55
C ALA A 168 17.99 -8.52 2.87
#